data_AF-A0A4R2R5D3-F1
#
_entry.id   AF-A0A4R2R5D3-F1
#
_cell.length_a   1.000
_cell.length_b   1.000
_cell.length_c   1.000
_cell.angle_alpha   90.00
_cell.angle_beta   90.00
_cell.angle_gamma   90.00
#
_symmetry.space_group_name_H-M   'P 1'
#
loop_
_entity.id
_entity.type
_entity.pdbx_description
1 polymer ?
#
loop_
_entity_poly.entity_id
_entity_poly.type
_entity_poly.pdbx_seq_one_letter_code
_entity_poly.pdbx_strand_id
1 'polypeptide(L)'
;MPYIPKTNWQYNDVLTEKDMNRIESGLIEGTQLLESHAADKSNPHDVTAEQLGAAKVSDLDAYVKADGTTNFTANPTIKKPTPALILDASRPQKSQLRWNANATTDLGVEVLVDGVVAGTFKSDQSLTIGKLNTTDERLQRYYERIDQASVDTNGFYKVCDWLREDGSLYLKTTLSNPDVNGYYQTDTWKYYNAAGTSVVKTETYAYTWNTRGIKLTEVRTS
;
A
#
# COMPACT_ATOMS: atom_id res chain seq x y z
N MET A 1 89.15 -65.31 -12.45
CA MET A 1 89.36 -63.88 -12.13
C MET A 1 88.00 -63.18 -12.27
N PRO A 2 87.61 -62.32 -11.32
CA PRO A 2 86.37 -61.55 -11.44
C PRO A 2 86.42 -60.65 -12.68
N TYR A 3 85.31 -60.55 -13.39
CA TYR A 3 85.17 -59.62 -14.53
C TYR A 3 85.23 -58.19 -13.99
N ILE A 4 86.10 -57.36 -14.57
CA ILE A 4 86.21 -55.94 -14.24
C ILE A 4 85.51 -55.18 -15.37
N PRO A 5 84.35 -54.55 -15.13
CA PRO A 5 83.62 -53.85 -16.18
C PRO A 5 84.45 -52.70 -16.76
N LYS A 6 84.56 -52.65 -18.09
CA LYS A 6 85.18 -51.52 -18.77
C LYS A 6 84.19 -50.35 -18.84
N THR A 7 84.57 -49.21 -18.28
CA THR A 7 83.74 -47.99 -18.24
C THR A 7 84.17 -46.93 -19.26
N ASN A 8 85.24 -47.18 -20.02
CA ASN A 8 85.88 -46.21 -20.92
C ASN A 8 86.19 -46.79 -22.32
N TRP A 9 85.18 -47.34 -22.97
CA TRP A 9 85.26 -47.91 -24.32
C TRP A 9 85.85 -46.94 -25.35
N GLN A 10 86.84 -47.40 -26.12
CA GLN A 10 87.47 -46.73 -27.25
C GLN A 10 87.01 -47.38 -28.56
N TYR A 11 87.02 -46.62 -29.65
CA TYR A 11 86.52 -47.05 -30.96
C TYR A 11 87.16 -48.35 -31.50
N ASN A 12 88.42 -48.62 -31.16
CA ASN A 12 89.17 -49.79 -31.64
C ASN A 12 89.24 -50.96 -30.62
N ASP A 13 88.46 -50.91 -29.54
CA ASP A 13 88.47 -51.99 -28.56
C ASP A 13 87.81 -53.26 -29.14
N VAL A 14 88.47 -54.40 -28.94
CA VAL A 14 87.92 -55.71 -29.34
C VAL A 14 86.89 -56.15 -28.31
N LEU A 15 85.64 -56.34 -28.76
CA LEU A 15 84.58 -56.93 -27.95
C LEU A 15 84.86 -58.41 -27.72
N THR A 16 84.96 -58.82 -26.46
CA THR A 16 85.11 -60.24 -26.11
C THR A 16 83.74 -60.86 -25.81
N GLU A 17 83.66 -62.19 -25.85
CA GLU A 17 82.46 -62.94 -25.48
C GLU A 17 81.96 -62.57 -24.07
N LYS A 18 82.88 -62.29 -23.14
CA LYS A 18 82.52 -61.86 -21.77
C LYS A 18 81.81 -60.51 -21.74
N ASP A 19 82.18 -59.59 -22.62
CA ASP A 19 81.55 -58.27 -22.72
C ASP A 19 80.15 -58.37 -23.30
N MET A 20 79.99 -59.19 -24.35
CA MET A 20 78.70 -59.50 -24.94
C MET A 20 77.75 -60.18 -23.94
N ASN A 21 78.23 -61.18 -23.21
CA ASN A 21 77.45 -61.88 -22.19
C ASN A 21 77.03 -60.94 -21.04
N ARG A 22 77.86 -59.93 -20.70
CA ARG A 22 77.50 -58.93 -19.69
C ARG A 22 76.43 -57.97 -20.19
N ILE A 23 76.51 -57.54 -21.45
CA ILE A 23 75.49 -56.71 -22.08
C ILE A 23 74.16 -57.46 -22.15
N GLU A 24 74.18 -58.72 -22.59
CA GLU A 24 73.00 -59.59 -22.63
C GLU A 24 72.38 -59.76 -21.24
N SER A 25 73.22 -60.03 -20.22
CA SER A 25 72.77 -60.13 -18.84
C SER A 25 72.14 -58.82 -18.34
N GLY A 26 72.75 -57.67 -18.63
CA GLY A 26 72.21 -56.36 -18.26
C GLY A 26 70.87 -56.04 -18.94
N LEU A 27 70.71 -56.46 -20.20
CA LEU A 27 69.44 -56.31 -20.94
C LEU A 27 68.34 -57.21 -20.35
N ILE A 28 68.68 -58.45 -19.98
CA ILE A 28 67.76 -59.39 -19.32
C ILE A 28 67.35 -58.85 -17.94
N GLU A 29 68.31 -58.43 -17.12
CA GLU A 29 68.07 -57.82 -15.80
C GLU A 29 67.15 -56.58 -15.92
N GLY A 30 67.41 -55.71 -16.89
CA GLY A 30 66.59 -54.52 -17.14
C GLY A 30 65.16 -54.86 -17.58
N THR A 31 64.99 -55.86 -18.44
CA THR A 31 63.67 -56.32 -18.89
C THR A 31 62.87 -56.90 -17.73
N GLN A 32 63.50 -57.74 -16.89
CA GLN A 32 62.88 -58.30 -15.70
C GLN A 32 62.47 -57.23 -14.69
N LEU A 33 63.28 -56.18 -14.51
CA LEU A 33 62.95 -55.04 -13.64
C LEU A 33 61.72 -54.27 -14.15
N LEU A 34 61.63 -54.04 -15.47
CA LEU A 34 60.48 -53.36 -16.07
C LEU A 34 59.21 -54.19 -16.02
N GLU A 35 59.31 -55.50 -16.27
CA GLU A 35 58.19 -56.44 -16.12
C GLU A 35 57.69 -56.48 -14.67
N SER A 36 58.62 -56.56 -13.71
CA SER A 36 58.31 -56.51 -12.28
C SER A 36 57.65 -55.19 -11.89
N HIS A 37 58.18 -54.05 -12.34
CA HIS A 37 57.58 -52.74 -12.09
C HIS A 37 56.17 -52.61 -12.69
N ALA A 38 55.96 -53.09 -13.92
CA ALA A 38 54.66 -53.05 -14.57
C ALA A 38 53.62 -53.96 -13.87
N ALA A 39 54.08 -55.09 -13.34
CA ALA A 39 53.28 -56.05 -12.57
C ALA A 39 53.04 -55.59 -11.12
N ASP A 40 53.88 -54.72 -10.56
CA ASP A 40 53.72 -54.20 -9.21
C ASP A 40 52.55 -53.20 -9.15
N LYS A 41 51.42 -53.68 -8.62
CA LYS A 41 50.21 -52.89 -8.34
C LYS A 41 50.06 -52.56 -6.84
N SER A 42 51.13 -52.70 -6.05
CA SER A 42 51.11 -52.49 -4.59
C SER A 42 51.34 -51.02 -4.17
N ASN A 43 51.90 -50.18 -5.06
CA ASN A 43 51.92 -48.71 -4.97
C ASN A 43 50.65 -48.15 -5.67
N PRO A 44 50.08 -46.97 -5.31
CA PRO A 44 48.75 -46.58 -5.78
C PRO A 44 48.65 -46.57 -7.32
N HIS A 45 48.07 -47.64 -7.85
CA HIS A 45 47.71 -47.83 -9.25
C HIS A 45 46.22 -48.13 -9.25
N ASP A 46 45.48 -47.52 -10.19
CA ASP A 46 44.02 -47.64 -10.25
C ASP A 46 43.30 -47.24 -8.95
N VAL A 47 43.66 -46.08 -8.37
CA VAL A 47 42.99 -45.60 -7.14
C VAL A 47 41.49 -45.47 -7.36
N THR A 48 40.70 -46.10 -6.50
CA THR A 48 39.24 -46.06 -6.60
C THR A 48 38.69 -44.78 -5.99
N ALA A 49 37.46 -44.43 -6.38
CA ALA A 49 36.72 -43.32 -5.80
C ALA A 49 36.62 -43.44 -4.26
N GLU A 50 36.52 -44.67 -3.74
CA GLU A 50 36.50 -44.98 -2.32
C GLU A 50 37.84 -44.69 -1.63
N GLN A 51 38.97 -44.99 -2.29
CA GLN A 51 40.30 -44.70 -1.74
C GLN A 51 40.57 -43.18 -1.67
N LEU A 52 39.92 -42.38 -2.52
CA LEU A 52 39.99 -40.92 -2.52
C LEU A 52 38.96 -40.26 -1.58
N GLY A 53 38.06 -41.04 -0.96
CA GLY A 53 36.98 -40.51 -0.15
C GLY A 53 35.94 -39.72 -0.96
N ALA A 54 35.75 -40.05 -2.24
CA ALA A 54 34.71 -39.43 -3.06
C ALA A 54 33.32 -39.78 -2.50
N ALA A 55 32.48 -38.77 -2.31
CA ALA A 55 31.11 -38.97 -1.85
C ALA A 55 30.29 -39.79 -2.86
N LYS A 56 29.44 -40.70 -2.37
CA LYS A 56 28.51 -41.43 -3.25
C LYS A 56 27.42 -40.48 -3.74
N VAL A 57 26.87 -40.77 -4.92
CA VAL A 57 25.70 -40.05 -5.46
C VAL A 57 24.54 -40.04 -4.46
N SER A 58 24.33 -41.13 -3.73
CA SER A 58 23.32 -41.22 -2.66
C SER A 58 23.55 -40.22 -1.51
N ASP A 59 24.81 -39.97 -1.16
CA ASP A 59 25.18 -39.08 -0.06
C ASP A 59 24.98 -37.62 -0.48
N LEU A 60 25.29 -37.30 -1.75
CA LEU A 60 25.00 -36.02 -2.38
C LEU A 60 23.49 -35.76 -2.49
N ASP A 61 22.73 -36.78 -2.93
CA ASP A 61 21.27 -36.70 -3.03
C ASP A 61 20.62 -36.51 -1.66
N ALA A 62 21.14 -37.17 -0.62
CA ALA A 62 20.68 -36.99 0.75
C ALA A 62 21.00 -35.59 1.29
N TYR A 63 22.20 -35.05 1.01
CA TYR A 63 22.58 -33.70 1.38
C TYR A 63 21.68 -32.64 0.74
N VAL A 64 21.39 -32.78 -0.56
CA VAL A 64 20.49 -31.89 -1.31
C VAL A 64 19.04 -31.97 -0.81
N LYS A 65 18.61 -33.12 -0.29
CA LYS A 65 17.25 -33.30 0.28
C LYS A 65 17.15 -32.88 1.75
N ALA A 66 18.22 -33.03 2.54
CA ALA A 66 18.25 -32.71 3.96
C ALA A 66 18.17 -31.21 4.24
N ASP A 67 18.61 -30.36 3.30
CA ASP A 67 18.44 -28.90 3.40
C ASP A 67 16.98 -28.45 3.17
N GLY A 68 16.03 -29.35 2.88
CA GLY A 68 14.60 -29.03 2.79
C GLY A 68 14.22 -27.98 1.74
N THR A 69 15.19 -27.51 0.95
CA THR A 69 15.08 -26.37 0.04
C THR A 69 15.23 -26.83 -1.40
N THR A 70 14.53 -27.92 -1.76
CA THR A 70 14.33 -28.27 -3.18
C THR A 70 12.91 -27.93 -3.59
N ASN A 71 12.71 -26.67 -3.99
CA ASN A 71 11.61 -26.29 -4.88
C ASN A 71 12.02 -25.09 -5.73
N PHE A 72 13.06 -25.27 -6.56
CA PHE A 72 13.28 -24.43 -7.75
C PHE A 72 12.85 -25.14 -9.04
N THR A 73 11.98 -26.15 -8.94
CA THR A 73 11.49 -26.94 -10.09
C THR A 73 10.02 -26.70 -10.43
N ALA A 74 9.36 -25.80 -9.72
CA ALA A 74 8.12 -25.20 -10.20
C ALA A 74 8.43 -23.73 -10.44
N ASN A 75 8.07 -23.21 -11.62
CA ASN A 75 7.81 -21.78 -11.80
C ASN A 75 7.11 -21.32 -10.52
N PRO A 76 7.73 -20.49 -9.66
CA PRO A 76 7.16 -20.18 -8.36
C PRO A 76 5.80 -19.58 -8.67
N THR A 77 4.76 -20.38 -8.45
CA THR A 77 3.40 -19.88 -8.55
C THR A 77 3.28 -19.12 -7.26
N ILE A 78 3.81 -17.90 -7.26
CA ILE A 78 3.37 -16.85 -6.38
C ILE A 78 1.88 -16.86 -6.63
N LYS A 79 1.12 -17.51 -5.74
CA LYS A 79 -0.35 -17.43 -5.74
C LYS A 79 -0.59 -15.95 -5.85
N LYS A 80 -1.11 -15.49 -7.00
CA LYS A 80 -1.36 -14.07 -7.23
C LYS A 80 -2.10 -13.61 -5.98
N PRO A 81 -1.45 -12.83 -5.08
CA PRO A 81 -2.06 -12.57 -3.79
C PRO A 81 -3.36 -11.86 -4.12
N THR A 82 -4.47 -12.30 -3.50
CA THR A 82 -5.65 -11.45 -3.47
C THR A 82 -5.16 -10.14 -2.86
N PRO A 83 -5.21 -9.01 -3.60
CA PRO A 83 -4.72 -7.76 -3.06
C PRO A 83 -5.53 -7.45 -1.80
N ALA A 84 -4.89 -7.57 -0.65
CA ALA A 84 -5.48 -7.37 0.65
C ALA A 84 -4.75 -6.22 1.32
N LEU A 85 -5.50 -5.18 1.68
CA LEU A 85 -5.01 -4.14 2.56
C LEU A 85 -5.08 -4.68 4.00
N ILE A 86 -3.92 -4.98 4.59
CA ILE A 86 -3.83 -5.45 5.99
C ILE A 86 -3.38 -4.28 6.86
N LEU A 87 -4.26 -3.82 7.75
CA LEU A 87 -3.93 -2.86 8.80
C LEU A 87 -3.70 -3.65 10.09
N ASP A 88 -2.43 -3.77 10.51
CA ASP A 88 -2.05 -4.50 11.71
C ASP A 88 -2.33 -3.69 12.97
N ALA A 89 -3.41 -4.04 13.68
CA ALA A 89 -3.82 -3.40 14.92
C ALA A 89 -3.06 -3.91 16.16
N SER A 90 -2.18 -4.92 16.02
CA SER A 90 -1.44 -5.51 17.14
C SER A 90 -0.20 -4.72 17.55
N ARG A 91 0.23 -3.76 16.73
CA ARG A 91 1.42 -2.95 16.98
C ARG A 91 1.11 -1.75 17.88
N PRO A 92 2.05 -1.35 18.77
CA PRO A 92 1.86 -0.22 19.67
C PRO A 92 1.68 1.13 18.93
N GLN A 93 2.14 1.23 17.68
CA GLN A 93 1.87 2.37 16.80
C GLN A 93 0.95 1.95 15.65
N LYS A 94 -0.10 2.75 15.41
CA LYS A 94 -1.16 2.42 14.45
C LYS A 94 -0.65 2.53 13.02
N SER A 95 -0.60 1.41 12.30
CA SER A 95 -0.48 1.40 10.84
C SER A 95 -1.85 1.75 10.24
N GLN A 96 -1.90 2.77 9.38
CA GLN A 96 -3.15 3.35 8.91
C GLN A 96 -2.97 4.02 7.55
N LEU A 97 -4.02 3.95 6.73
CA LEU A 97 -4.19 4.82 5.58
C LEU A 97 -4.91 6.08 6.05
N ARG A 98 -4.31 7.24 5.85
CA ARG A 98 -4.94 8.54 6.14
C ARG A 98 -4.99 9.37 4.88
N TRP A 99 -6.11 10.07 4.71
CA TRP A 99 -6.21 11.20 3.81
C TRP A 99 -5.33 12.32 4.37
N ASN A 100 -4.22 12.62 3.69
CA ASN A 100 -3.35 13.71 4.09
C ASN A 100 -3.79 15.00 3.40
N ALA A 101 -4.74 15.70 4.03
CA ALA A 101 -5.19 17.01 3.57
C ALA A 101 -4.24 18.10 4.10
N ASN A 102 -2.96 18.08 3.72
CA ASN A 102 -2.03 19.14 4.09
C ASN A 102 -1.97 20.20 2.98
N ALA A 103 -2.68 21.30 3.22
CA ALA A 103 -2.69 22.53 2.43
C ALA A 103 -3.08 22.43 0.93
N THR A 104 -4.33 22.85 0.71
CA THR A 104 -4.87 23.57 -0.47
C THR A 104 -5.11 22.90 -1.81
N THR A 105 -4.46 21.81 -2.24
CA THR A 105 -4.77 21.28 -3.59
C THR A 105 -4.57 19.78 -3.83
N ASP A 106 -4.04 19.02 -2.86
CA ASP A 106 -3.61 17.64 -3.13
C ASP A 106 -4.47 16.61 -2.39
N LEU A 107 -5.03 15.65 -3.13
CA LEU A 107 -5.71 14.49 -2.56
C LEU A 107 -4.70 13.37 -2.37
N GLY A 108 -3.79 13.60 -1.42
CA GLY A 108 -2.78 12.64 -1.03
C GLY A 108 -3.33 11.58 -0.09
N VAL A 109 -2.98 10.32 -0.33
CA VAL A 109 -3.09 9.26 0.69
C VAL A 109 -1.69 8.95 1.21
N GLU A 110 -1.54 8.99 2.53
CA GLU A 110 -0.33 8.55 3.20
C GLU A 110 -0.51 7.17 3.80
N VAL A 111 0.48 6.32 3.55
CA VAL A 111 0.63 5.03 4.20
C VAL A 111 1.58 5.22 5.37
N LEU A 112 1.07 5.12 6.58
CA LEU A 112 1.91 5.10 7.78
C LEU A 112 2.13 3.66 8.22
N VAL A 113 3.38 3.31 8.47
CA VAL A 113 3.79 2.07 9.14
C VAL A 113 4.41 2.47 10.47
N ASP A 114 3.81 2.02 11.57
CA ASP A 114 4.25 2.35 12.93
C ASP A 114 4.44 3.87 13.14
N GLY A 115 3.46 4.66 12.69
CA GLY A 115 3.50 6.12 12.85
C GLY A 115 4.51 6.87 11.97
N VAL A 116 5.30 6.17 11.14
CA VAL A 116 6.25 6.75 10.19
C VAL A 116 5.65 6.67 8.77
N VAL A 117 5.80 7.73 7.98
CA VAL A 117 5.33 7.76 6.59
C VAL A 117 6.18 6.80 5.76
N ALA A 118 5.58 5.70 5.32
CA ALA A 118 6.23 4.65 4.53
C ALA A 118 5.99 4.83 3.02
N GLY A 119 4.94 5.57 2.65
CA GLY A 119 4.63 5.85 1.26
C GLY A 119 3.62 6.99 1.12
N THR A 120 3.76 7.74 0.02
CA THR A 120 2.83 8.82 -0.34
C THR A 120 2.28 8.52 -1.73
N PHE A 121 0.96 8.49 -1.87
CA PHE A 121 0.29 8.49 -3.16
C PHE A 121 -0.24 9.90 -3.38
N LYS A 122 0.38 10.62 -4.31
CA LYS A 122 -0.03 11.97 -4.70
C LYS A 122 -0.73 11.89 -6.04
N SER A 123 -1.91 12.48 -6.17
CA SER A 123 -2.52 12.66 -7.47
C SER A 123 -1.96 13.94 -8.09
N ASP A 124 -1.45 13.87 -9.30
CA ASP A 124 -1.13 15.06 -10.11
C ASP A 124 -2.39 15.79 -10.60
N GLN A 125 -3.56 15.19 -10.35
CA GLN A 125 -4.87 15.67 -10.75
C GLN A 125 -5.71 16.07 -9.54
N SER A 126 -6.52 17.11 -9.71
CA SER A 126 -7.51 17.53 -8.71
C SER A 126 -8.79 16.72 -8.91
N LEU A 127 -9.16 15.84 -7.96
CA LEU A 127 -10.52 15.28 -7.96
C LEU A 127 -11.47 16.35 -7.41
N THR A 128 -12.30 16.88 -8.31
CA THR A 128 -13.39 17.78 -7.93
C THR A 128 -14.52 16.95 -7.33
N ILE A 129 -14.57 16.85 -6.01
CA ILE A 129 -15.80 16.41 -5.34
C ILE A 129 -16.75 17.59 -5.48
N GLY A 130 -17.70 17.49 -6.42
CA GLY A 130 -18.69 18.53 -6.68
C GLY A 130 -19.27 19.03 -5.36
N LYS A 131 -19.32 20.36 -5.20
CA LYS A 131 -19.67 21.08 -3.97
C LYS A 131 -20.53 20.21 -3.05
N LEU A 132 -19.99 19.85 -1.88
CA LEU A 132 -20.84 19.40 -0.78
C LEU A 132 -21.84 20.53 -0.60
N ASN A 133 -23.12 20.29 -0.91
CA ASN A 133 -24.19 21.26 -0.70
C ASN A 133 -24.33 21.44 0.83
N THR A 134 -23.36 22.11 1.45
CA THR A 134 -23.54 22.64 2.78
C THR A 134 -24.64 23.67 2.65
N THR A 135 -25.68 23.46 3.44
CA THR A 135 -26.99 24.09 3.39
C THR A 135 -26.95 25.63 3.39
N ASP A 136 -25.80 26.23 3.69
CA ASP A 136 -25.62 27.67 3.91
C ASP A 136 -25.68 28.54 2.64
N GLU A 137 -25.14 28.13 1.49
CA GLU A 137 -25.27 28.97 0.27
C GLU A 137 -26.71 28.99 -0.27
N ARG A 138 -27.49 27.92 -0.01
CA ARG A 138 -28.92 27.85 -0.35
C ARG A 138 -29.79 28.62 0.63
N LEU A 139 -29.38 28.77 1.90
CA LEU A 139 -30.11 29.55 2.89
C LEU A 139 -29.92 31.06 2.67
N GLN A 140 -28.73 31.49 2.24
CA GLN A 140 -28.42 32.92 2.12
C GLN A 140 -29.06 33.59 0.89
N ARG A 141 -29.26 32.89 -0.23
CA ARG A 141 -29.92 33.45 -1.43
C ARG A 141 -31.45 33.46 -1.39
N TYR A 142 -32.05 32.97 -0.30
CA TYR A 142 -33.44 32.55 -0.30
C TYR A 142 -34.41 33.53 0.40
N TYR A 143 -33.91 34.61 0.99
CA TYR A 143 -34.73 35.51 1.81
C TYR A 143 -34.89 36.94 1.28
N GLU A 144 -34.49 37.28 0.06
CA GLU A 144 -34.41 38.70 -0.34
C GLU A 144 -35.59 39.25 -1.15
N ARG A 145 -36.63 38.45 -1.46
CA ARG A 145 -37.81 38.94 -2.18
C ARG A 145 -39.07 38.87 -1.33
N ILE A 146 -39.40 39.99 -0.70
CA ILE A 146 -40.74 40.29 -0.19
C ILE A 146 -41.54 40.83 -1.39
N ASP A 147 -42.47 40.05 -1.92
CA ASP A 147 -43.18 40.42 -3.17
C ASP A 147 -44.63 40.87 -2.92
N GLN A 148 -45.28 40.33 -1.89
CA GLN A 148 -46.59 40.77 -1.44
C GLN A 148 -46.59 40.96 0.07
N ALA A 149 -46.76 42.21 0.48
CA ALA A 149 -46.95 42.53 1.87
C ALA A 149 -48.19 43.41 2.06
N SER A 150 -49.08 42.99 2.96
CA SER A 150 -50.22 43.82 3.35
C SER A 150 -49.78 44.78 4.45
N VAL A 151 -49.85 46.09 4.19
CA VAL A 151 -49.59 47.10 5.21
C VAL A 151 -50.83 47.33 6.07
N ASP A 152 -50.63 47.59 7.36
CA ASP A 152 -51.69 48.09 8.23
C ASP A 152 -51.89 49.61 8.08
N THR A 153 -52.85 50.17 8.82
CA THR A 153 -53.18 51.61 8.79
C THR A 153 -52.00 52.51 9.21
N ASN A 154 -51.00 51.96 9.88
CA ASN A 154 -49.80 52.66 10.34
C ASN A 154 -48.60 52.45 9.39
N GLY A 155 -48.80 51.71 8.28
CA GLY A 155 -47.76 51.45 7.27
C GLY A 155 -46.84 50.29 7.60
N PHE A 156 -47.11 49.49 8.64
CA PHE A 156 -46.31 48.31 8.96
C PHE A 156 -46.76 47.10 8.17
N TYR A 157 -45.80 46.34 7.65
CA TYR A 157 -46.08 45.08 6.96
C TYR A 157 -46.61 44.02 7.94
N LYS A 158 -47.90 43.72 7.83
CA LYS A 158 -48.60 42.76 8.69
C LYS A 158 -48.47 41.32 8.20
N VAL A 159 -48.41 41.12 6.88
CA VAL A 159 -48.23 39.80 6.24
C VAL A 159 -47.11 39.96 5.24
N CYS A 160 -46.16 39.03 5.19
CA CYS A 160 -45.09 39.03 4.18
C CYS A 160 -44.98 37.66 3.52
N ASP A 161 -45.00 37.65 2.19
CA ASP A 161 -44.77 36.47 1.37
C ASP A 161 -43.32 36.44 0.89
N TRP A 162 -42.61 35.39 1.28
CA TRP A 162 -41.21 35.16 0.95
C TRP A 162 -41.14 34.09 -0.14
N LEU A 163 -40.65 34.49 -1.32
CA LEU A 163 -40.61 33.63 -2.49
C LEU A 163 -39.23 32.98 -2.70
N ARG A 164 -39.22 31.81 -3.32
CA ARG A 164 -38.01 31.16 -3.83
C ARG A 164 -37.49 31.89 -5.07
N GLU A 165 -36.31 31.49 -5.55
CA GLU A 165 -35.73 32.00 -6.80
C GLU A 165 -36.62 31.76 -8.03
N ASP A 166 -37.40 30.67 -8.04
CA ASP A 166 -38.36 30.33 -9.09
C ASP A 166 -39.72 31.04 -8.98
N GLY A 167 -39.92 31.89 -7.97
CA GLY A 167 -41.17 32.60 -7.70
C GLY A 167 -42.22 31.82 -6.90
N SER A 168 -41.97 30.55 -6.55
CA SER A 168 -42.89 29.80 -5.69
C SER A 168 -42.86 30.29 -4.24
N LEU A 169 -43.99 30.21 -3.53
CA LEU A 169 -44.08 30.64 -2.13
C LEU A 169 -43.28 29.70 -1.22
N TYR A 170 -42.35 30.26 -0.45
CA TYR A 170 -41.62 29.50 0.57
C TYR A 170 -42.22 29.68 1.96
N LEU A 171 -42.37 30.92 2.39
CA LEU A 171 -42.77 31.28 3.74
C LEU A 171 -43.79 32.40 3.66
N LYS A 172 -44.83 32.30 4.48
CA LYS A 172 -45.77 33.39 4.76
C LYS A 172 -45.67 33.71 6.24
N THR A 173 -45.27 34.93 6.57
CA THR A 173 -45.29 35.43 7.96
C THR A 173 -46.53 36.27 8.17
N THR A 174 -47.09 36.27 9.38
CA THR A 174 -48.31 37.01 9.70
C THR A 174 -48.25 37.50 11.14
N LEU A 175 -48.17 38.82 11.27
CA LEU A 175 -48.23 39.53 12.54
C LEU A 175 -49.68 39.70 12.99
N SER A 176 -49.93 39.43 14.27
CA SER A 176 -51.25 39.48 14.89
C SER A 176 -51.17 39.88 16.37
N ASN A 177 -52.34 40.08 16.98
CA ASN A 177 -52.48 40.48 18.38
C ASN A 177 -51.70 41.77 18.73
N PRO A 178 -51.99 42.92 18.09
CA PRO A 178 -51.36 44.18 18.46
C PRO A 178 -51.77 44.61 19.87
N ASP A 179 -50.81 45.14 20.63
CA ASP A 179 -51.09 45.80 21.91
C ASP A 179 -51.79 47.16 21.72
N VAL A 180 -52.09 47.85 22.82
CA VAL A 180 -52.72 49.19 22.80
C VAL A 180 -51.92 50.25 22.04
N ASN A 181 -50.61 50.04 21.85
CA ASN A 181 -49.72 50.91 21.11
C ASN A 181 -49.54 50.49 19.64
N GLY A 182 -50.17 49.39 19.23
CA GLY A 182 -50.07 48.84 17.87
C GLY A 182 -48.91 47.86 17.65
N TYR A 183 -48.19 47.44 18.68
CA TYR A 183 -47.09 46.47 18.55
C TYR A 183 -47.61 45.03 18.54
N TYR A 184 -47.38 44.32 17.44
CA TYR A 184 -47.80 42.93 17.27
C TYR A 184 -47.10 41.98 18.23
N GLN A 185 -47.87 41.24 19.03
CA GLN A 185 -47.34 40.32 20.04
C GLN A 185 -47.20 38.88 19.52
N THR A 186 -47.64 38.59 18.30
CA THR A 186 -47.61 37.23 17.74
C THR A 186 -47.22 37.25 16.28
N ASP A 187 -46.27 36.40 15.90
CA ASP A 187 -45.91 36.13 14.51
C ASP A 187 -46.12 34.65 14.19
N THR A 188 -46.79 34.37 13.09
CA THR A 188 -47.05 33.02 12.60
C THR A 188 -46.35 32.78 11.28
N TRP A 189 -45.48 31.78 11.25
CA TRP A 189 -44.66 31.41 10.11
C TRP A 189 -45.18 30.13 9.49
N LYS A 190 -45.70 30.21 8.26
CA LYS A 190 -46.17 29.05 7.49
C LYS A 190 -45.19 28.74 6.37
N TYR A 191 -44.53 27.60 6.45
CA TYR A 191 -43.64 27.11 5.42
C TYR A 191 -44.41 26.25 4.43
N TYR A 192 -44.11 26.40 3.15
CA TYR A 192 -44.78 25.70 2.06
C TYR A 192 -43.86 24.67 1.41
N ASN A 193 -44.47 23.64 0.81
CA ASN A 193 -43.79 22.64 0.00
C ASN A 193 -43.03 23.27 -1.19
N ALA A 194 -42.25 22.47 -1.91
CA ALA A 194 -41.44 22.95 -3.03
C ALA A 194 -42.27 23.63 -4.15
N ALA A 195 -43.54 23.22 -4.33
CA ALA A 195 -44.45 23.82 -5.30
C ALA A 195 -45.08 25.15 -4.80
N GLY A 196 -44.93 25.50 -3.53
CA GLY A 196 -45.53 26.70 -2.92
C GLY A 196 -47.05 26.62 -2.71
N THR A 197 -47.64 25.43 -2.77
CA THR A 197 -49.10 25.24 -2.79
C THR A 197 -49.68 24.72 -1.49
N SER A 198 -48.88 24.04 -0.65
CA SER A 198 -49.36 23.44 0.60
C SER A 198 -48.42 23.75 1.75
N VAL A 199 -48.99 24.06 2.91
CA VAL A 199 -48.24 24.30 4.15
C VAL A 199 -47.70 22.96 4.67
N VAL A 200 -46.39 22.90 4.90
CA VAL A 200 -45.69 21.73 5.45
C VAL A 200 -45.31 21.90 6.90
N LYS A 201 -45.20 23.14 7.38
CA LYS A 201 -44.85 23.47 8.77
C LYS A 201 -45.45 24.80 9.16
N THR A 202 -45.97 24.88 10.37
CA THR A 202 -46.39 26.14 10.98
C THR A 202 -45.61 26.31 12.28
N GLU A 203 -45.02 27.48 12.46
CA GLU A 203 -44.36 27.89 13.69
C GLU A 203 -45.02 29.16 14.20
N THR A 204 -45.16 29.29 15.51
CA THR A 204 -45.73 30.49 16.13
C THR A 204 -44.74 31.07 17.13
N TYR A 205 -44.57 32.38 17.09
CA TYR A 205 -43.68 33.12 17.97
C TYR A 205 -44.47 34.16 18.75
N ALA A 206 -44.22 34.24 20.05
CA ALA A 206 -44.77 35.26 20.93
C ALA A 206 -43.69 36.32 21.24
N TYR A 207 -44.08 37.59 21.14
CA TYR A 207 -43.22 38.75 21.37
C TYR A 207 -43.70 39.58 22.54
N THR A 208 -42.75 40.12 23.30
CA THR A 208 -43.01 41.21 24.25
C THR A 208 -42.22 42.44 23.85
N TRP A 209 -42.75 43.62 24.14
CA TRP A 209 -42.18 44.91 23.74
C TRP A 209 -41.97 45.79 24.96
N ASN A 210 -40.97 46.66 24.93
CA ASN A 210 -40.85 47.74 25.90
C ASN A 210 -41.71 48.95 25.49
N THR A 211 -41.81 49.95 26.37
CA THR A 211 -42.58 51.18 26.14
C THR A 211 -42.09 52.04 24.98
N ARG A 212 -40.95 51.71 24.37
CA ARG A 212 -40.35 52.41 23.21
C ARG A 212 -40.46 51.59 21.91
N GLY A 213 -41.20 50.47 21.92
CA GLY A 213 -41.40 49.63 20.74
C GLY A 213 -40.20 48.75 20.36
N ILE A 214 -39.29 48.48 21.29
CA ILE A 214 -38.17 47.54 21.09
C ILE A 214 -38.59 46.16 21.61
N LYS A 215 -38.41 45.13 20.77
CA LYS A 215 -38.70 43.74 21.11
C LYS A 215 -37.78 43.29 22.25
N LEU A 216 -38.38 42.82 23.34
CA LEU A 216 -37.68 42.34 24.54
C LEU A 216 -37.48 40.83 24.51
N THR A 217 -38.51 40.08 24.13
CA THR A 217 -38.46 38.62 24.07
C THR A 217 -39.04 38.10 22.77
N GLU A 218 -38.54 36.93 22.36
CA GLU A 218 -39.06 36.13 21.28
C GLU A 218 -39.05 34.67 21.73
N VAL A 219 -40.23 34.07 21.83
CA VAL A 219 -40.38 32.70 22.30
C VAL A 219 -41.21 31.93 21.28
N ARG A 220 -40.67 30.83 20.79
CA ARG A 220 -41.42 29.91 19.94
C ARG A 220 -42.41 29.11 20.79
N THR A 221 -43.68 29.14 20.41
CA THR A 221 -44.78 28.52 21.16
C THR A 221 -45.39 27.30 20.47
N SER A 222 -45.12 27.11 19.17
CA SER A 222 -45.38 25.87 18.41
C SER A 222 -44.45 25.74 17.20
#